data_AF-A0A7I7QWY8-F1
#
_entry.id   AF-A0A7I7QWY8-F1
#
_cell.length_a   1.000
_cell.length_b   1.000
_cell.length_c   1.000
_cell.angle_alpha   90.00
_cell.angle_beta   90.00
_cell.angle_gamma   90.00
#
_symmetry.space_group_name_H-M   'P 1'
#
loop_
_entity.id
_entity.type
_entity.pdbx_description
1 polymer ?
#
loop_
_entity_poly.entity_id
_entity_poly.type
_entity_poly.pdbx_seq_one_letter_code
_entity_poly.pdbx_strand_id
1 'polypeptide(L)'
;MYDTRPFIDPQPRVPGFHDVGCHVEWLPRARGARRRSAVGDYLDADSADGRITLGCGIEQAATDLDVAFPAHVLRMCDAVDEQLAQHPWAELTCREGVLRIVLRSR
;
A
#
# COMPACT_ATOMS: atom_id res chain seq x y z
N MET A 1 -6.67 -17.18 3.27
CA MET A 1 -6.69 -16.07 2.29
C MET A 1 -8.05 -15.41 2.38
N TYR A 2 -8.12 -14.09 2.47
CA TYR A 2 -9.38 -13.35 2.49
C TYR A 2 -9.84 -13.04 1.07
N ASP A 3 -11.08 -12.60 0.90
CA ASP A 3 -11.63 -12.20 -0.40
C ASP A 3 -11.05 -10.84 -0.82
N THR A 4 -10.23 -10.81 -1.87
CA THR A 4 -9.60 -9.60 -2.40
C THR A 4 -10.50 -8.84 -3.36
N ARG A 5 -11.53 -9.48 -3.91
CA ARG A 5 -12.43 -8.88 -4.92
C ARG A 5 -12.97 -7.53 -4.48
N PRO A 6 -13.43 -7.29 -3.24
CA PRO A 6 -13.98 -5.99 -2.85
C PRO A 6 -13.02 -4.80 -3.02
N PHE A 7 -11.71 -5.04 -3.16
CA PHE A 7 -10.67 -4.02 -3.18
C PHE A 7 -10.05 -3.76 -4.58
N ILE A 8 -10.20 -4.70 -5.53
CA ILE A 8 -9.49 -4.67 -6.83
C ILE A 8 -10.39 -4.16 -7.97
N ASP A 9 -10.06 -3.07 -8.66
CA ASP A 9 -10.86 -2.60 -9.81
C ASP A 9 -11.08 -3.73 -10.83
N PRO A 10 -12.32 -4.09 -11.22
CA PRO A 10 -12.51 -5.25 -12.08
C PRO A 10 -12.11 -4.94 -13.52
N GLN A 11 -11.96 -3.66 -13.87
CA GLN A 11 -11.43 -3.21 -15.13
C GLN A 11 -9.90 -3.05 -15.01
N PRO A 12 -9.11 -3.76 -15.85
CA PRO A 12 -7.67 -3.60 -15.81
C PRO A 12 -7.27 -2.19 -16.28
N ARG A 13 -6.33 -1.57 -15.57
CA ARG A 13 -5.71 -0.31 -15.99
C ARG A 13 -4.86 -0.52 -17.24
N VAL A 14 -4.13 -1.63 -17.27
CA VAL A 14 -3.38 -2.15 -18.43
C VAL A 14 -3.49 -3.68 -18.45
N PRO A 15 -3.28 -4.36 -19.60
CA PRO A 15 -3.38 -5.81 -19.66
C PRO A 15 -2.55 -6.51 -18.56
N GLY A 16 -3.23 -7.26 -17.70
CA GLY A 16 -2.61 -8.00 -16.59
C GLY A 16 -2.42 -7.23 -15.28
N PHE A 17 -2.89 -5.98 -15.19
CA PHE A 17 -2.79 -5.18 -13.96
C PHE A 17 -4.09 -4.41 -13.67
N HIS A 18 -4.58 -4.59 -12.45
CA HIS A 18 -5.77 -3.96 -11.90
C HIS A 18 -5.38 -3.02 -10.76
N ASP A 19 -6.04 -1.85 -10.70
CA ASP A 19 -5.81 -0.87 -9.64
C ASP A 19 -6.43 -1.33 -8.31
N VAL A 20 -5.74 -1.07 -7.21
CA VAL A 20 -6.23 -1.37 -5.87
C VAL A 20 -6.16 -0.12 -5.00
N GLY A 21 -7.35 0.40 -4.69
CA GLY A 21 -7.49 1.58 -3.84
C GLY A 21 -7.11 1.29 -2.39
N CYS A 22 -6.31 2.16 -1.81
CA CYS A 22 -5.93 2.07 -0.40
C CYS A 22 -5.85 3.44 0.27
N HIS A 23 -5.87 3.40 1.60
CA HIS A 23 -5.54 4.50 2.48
C HIS A 23 -4.19 4.21 3.13
N VAL A 24 -3.24 5.11 2.94
CA VAL A 24 -1.91 5.05 3.55
C VAL A 24 -1.79 6.11 4.63
N GLU A 25 -1.26 5.72 5.79
CA GLU A 25 -1.02 6.61 6.92
C GLU A 25 0.43 6.47 7.40
N TRP A 26 1.12 7.60 7.52
CA TRP A 26 2.41 7.69 8.19
C TRP A 26 2.24 8.20 9.62
N LEU A 27 2.68 7.38 10.57
CA LEU A 27 2.67 7.62 12.00
C LEU A 27 4.10 7.88 12.50
N PRO A 28 4.58 9.14 12.49
CA PRO A 28 5.93 9.44 12.95
C PRO A 28 6.07 9.20 14.46
N ARG A 29 7.23 8.67 14.88
CA ARG A 29 7.57 8.47 16.31
C ARG A 29 8.07 9.74 16.99
N ALA A 30 8.58 10.71 16.21
CA ALA A 30 9.12 11.95 16.75
C ALA A 30 8.03 12.77 17.45
N ARG A 31 8.33 13.25 18.67
CA ARG A 31 7.38 14.05 19.45
C ARG A 31 7.04 15.34 18.71
N GLY A 32 5.75 15.63 18.55
CA GLY A 32 5.25 16.82 17.85
C GLY A 32 5.21 16.68 16.32
N ALA A 33 5.68 15.56 15.75
CA ALA A 33 5.52 15.30 14.33
C ALA A 33 4.07 14.99 13.98
N ARG A 34 3.60 15.55 12.86
CA ARG A 34 2.22 15.40 12.40
C ARG A 34 2.04 14.07 11.65
N ARG A 35 0.96 13.36 11.94
CA ARG A 35 0.50 12.22 11.12
C ARG A 35 0.14 12.70 9.73
N ARG A 36 0.41 11.87 8.73
CA ARG A 36 0.14 12.18 7.32
C ARG A 36 -0.63 11.03 6.72
N SER A 37 -1.55 11.34 5.83
CA SER A 37 -2.42 10.33 5.23
C SER A 37 -2.70 10.69 3.78
N ALA A 38 -2.76 9.68 2.93
CA ALA A 38 -3.13 9.82 1.53
C ALA A 38 -4.02 8.65 1.10
N VAL A 39 -4.84 8.90 0.08
CA VAL A 39 -5.68 7.89 -0.55
C VAL A 39 -5.29 7.85 -2.02
N GLY A 40 -5.09 6.64 -2.53
CA GLY A 40 -4.81 6.44 -3.94
C GLY A 40 -4.68 4.96 -4.29
N ASP A 41 -4.43 4.72 -5.57
CA ASP A 41 -4.27 3.39 -6.15
C ASP A 41 -2.77 3.04 -6.20
N TYR A 42 -2.18 2.86 -5.02
CA TYR A 42 -0.74 2.61 -4.87
C TYR A 42 -0.37 1.12 -4.97
N LEU A 43 -1.37 0.26 -5.12
CA LEU A 43 -1.25 -1.19 -5.13
C LEU A 43 -1.83 -1.73 -6.43
N ASP A 44 -1.32 -2.87 -6.88
CA ASP A 44 -1.76 -3.56 -8.09
C ASP A 44 -2.29 -4.95 -7.75
N ALA A 45 -3.09 -5.52 -8.65
CA ALA A 45 -3.42 -6.95 -8.66
C ALA A 45 -3.30 -7.54 -10.07
N ASP A 46 -2.96 -8.83 -10.16
CA ASP A 46 -2.76 -9.55 -11.43
C ASP A 46 -4.07 -10.04 -12.09
N SER A 47 -5.16 -10.08 -11.33
CA SER A 47 -6.52 -10.32 -11.81
C SER A 47 -7.54 -9.62 -10.89
N ALA A 48 -8.82 -9.56 -11.31
CA ALA A 48 -9.91 -8.95 -10.54
C ALA A 48 -10.21 -9.64 -9.18
N ASP A 49 -9.64 -10.81 -8.95
CA ASP A 49 -9.71 -11.63 -7.73
C ASP A 49 -8.32 -12.11 -7.27
N GLY A 50 -7.28 -11.48 -7.81
CA GLY A 50 -5.90 -11.93 -7.73
C GLY A 50 -5.20 -11.53 -6.45
N ARG A 51 -3.87 -11.68 -6.46
CA ARG A 51 -3.01 -11.27 -5.36
C ARG A 51 -2.76 -9.77 -5.46
N ILE A 52 -2.94 -9.08 -4.34
CA ILE A 52 -2.62 -7.65 -4.22
C ILE A 52 -1.14 -7.51 -3.87
N THR A 53 -0.42 -6.66 -4.61
CA THR A 53 1.01 -6.40 -4.44
C THR A 53 1.33 -4.91 -4.45
N LEU A 54 2.40 -4.55 -3.75
CA LEU A 54 2.98 -3.21 -3.74
C LEU A 54 4.10 -3.15 -4.77
N GLY A 55 3.77 -2.65 -5.95
CA GLY A 55 4.73 -2.34 -7.01
C GLY A 55 5.32 -0.93 -6.90
N CYS A 56 5.40 -0.23 -8.03
CA CYS A 56 5.96 1.12 -8.12
C CYS A 56 5.13 2.18 -7.38
N GLY A 57 3.90 1.89 -6.96
CA GLY A 57 3.02 2.83 -6.28
C GLY A 57 3.55 3.35 -4.94
N ILE A 58 4.56 2.69 -4.34
CA ILE A 58 5.25 3.18 -3.14
C ILE A 58 5.94 4.53 -3.34
N GLU A 59 6.44 4.83 -4.55
CA GLU A 59 7.06 6.13 -4.89
C GLU A 59 6.02 7.25 -4.87
N GLN A 60 4.85 6.99 -5.47
CA GLN A 60 3.74 7.92 -5.47
C GLN A 60 3.18 8.10 -4.04
N ALA A 61 3.03 7.01 -3.28
CA ALA A 61 2.57 7.09 -1.89
C ALA A 61 3.53 7.91 -1.01
N ALA A 62 4.84 7.74 -1.17
CA ALA A 62 5.83 8.53 -0.45
C ALA A 62 5.73 10.03 -0.81
N THR A 63 5.56 10.32 -2.10
CA THR A 63 5.36 11.68 -2.62
C THR A 63 4.11 12.32 -2.02
N ASP A 64 2.97 11.63 -2.06
CA ASP A 64 1.68 12.12 -1.56
C ASP A 64 1.66 12.28 -0.03
N LEU A 65 2.45 11.46 0.68
CA LEU A 65 2.66 11.58 2.12
C LEU A 65 3.74 12.63 2.49
N ASP A 66 4.39 13.28 1.51
CA ASP A 66 5.51 14.21 1.71
C ASP A 66 6.69 13.56 2.50
N VAL A 67 6.84 12.24 2.45
CA VAL A 67 7.90 11.52 3.18
C VAL A 67 9.07 11.18 2.27
N ALA A 68 10.27 11.10 2.85
CA ALA A 68 11.45 10.70 2.11
C ALA A 68 11.31 9.27 1.57
N PHE A 69 11.74 9.07 0.32
CA PHE A 69 11.67 7.76 -0.31
C PHE A 69 12.67 6.78 0.35
N PRO A 70 12.24 5.56 0.71
CA PRO A 70 13.07 4.66 1.49
C PRO A 70 14.14 3.95 0.64
N ALA A 71 15.34 3.77 1.20
CA ALA A 71 16.46 3.11 0.52
C ALA A 71 16.29 1.58 0.35
N HIS A 72 15.26 0.97 0.97
CA HIS A 72 15.04 -0.48 1.02
C HIS A 72 13.71 -0.91 0.40
N VAL A 73 13.33 -0.27 -0.71
CA VAL A 73 12.04 -0.43 -1.41
C VAL A 73 11.66 -1.90 -1.60
N LEU A 74 12.55 -2.73 -2.16
CA LEU A 74 12.22 -4.13 -2.47
C LEU A 74 11.81 -4.94 -1.22
N ARG A 75 12.53 -4.77 -0.11
CA ARG A 75 12.18 -5.45 1.15
C ARG A 75 10.87 -4.96 1.74
N MET A 76 10.53 -3.69 1.51
CA MET A 76 9.25 -3.13 1.94
C MET A 76 8.10 -3.68 1.10
N CYS A 77 8.28 -3.80 -0.22
CA CYS A 77 7.33 -4.44 -1.13
C CYS A 77 7.06 -5.88 -0.70
N ASP A 78 8.11 -6.70 -0.52
CA ASP A 78 7.97 -8.09 -0.08
C ASP A 78 7.19 -8.20 1.24
N ALA A 79 7.53 -7.36 2.23
CA ALA A 79 6.87 -7.36 3.53
C ALA A 79 5.40 -6.89 3.47
N VAL A 80 5.06 -5.99 2.56
CA VAL A 80 3.66 -5.58 2.33
C VAL A 80 2.90 -6.68 1.61
N ASP A 81 3.49 -7.29 0.58
CA ASP A 81 2.89 -8.36 -0.21
C ASP A 81 2.60 -9.62 0.61
N GLU A 82 3.46 -9.94 1.59
CA GLU A 82 3.25 -11.04 2.53
C GLU A 82 2.08 -10.76 3.48
N GLN A 83 1.97 -9.53 3.98
CA GLN A 83 0.88 -9.12 4.87
C GLN A 83 -0.45 -9.04 4.12
N LEU A 84 -0.46 -8.44 2.92
CA LEU A 84 -1.65 -8.31 2.07
C LEU A 84 -2.13 -9.63 1.48
N ALA A 85 -1.33 -10.69 1.52
CA ALA A 85 -1.81 -12.04 1.22
C ALA A 85 -2.70 -12.63 2.34
N GLN A 86 -2.60 -12.08 3.56
CA GLN A 86 -3.26 -12.61 4.76
C GLN A 86 -4.37 -11.69 5.28
N HIS A 87 -4.20 -10.38 5.13
CA HIS A 87 -5.08 -9.37 5.71
C HIS A 87 -5.33 -8.19 4.75
N PRO A 88 -6.45 -7.45 4.87
CA PRO A 88 -6.74 -6.27 4.05
C PRO A 88 -5.97 -5.02 4.53
N TRP A 89 -4.82 -5.21 5.15
CA TRP A 89 -3.95 -4.16 5.66
C TRP A 89 -2.51 -4.67 5.78
N ALA A 90 -1.56 -3.74 5.77
CA ALA A 90 -0.15 -4.00 6.06
C ALA A 90 0.43 -2.88 6.92
N GLU A 91 1.40 -3.21 7.76
CA GLU A 91 2.16 -2.24 8.55
C GLU A 91 3.66 -2.45 8.36
N LEU A 92 4.38 -1.36 8.08
CA LEU A 92 5.83 -1.32 8.02
C LEU A 92 6.33 -0.43 9.16
N THR A 93 7.14 -1.00 10.04
CA THR A 93 7.70 -0.29 11.19
C THR A 93 9.17 0.00 10.98
N CYS A 94 9.58 1.24 11.22
CA CYS A 94 10.99 1.62 11.31
C CYS A 94 11.25 2.51 12.53
N ARG A 95 12.47 3.04 12.63
CA ARG A 95 12.90 3.92 13.72
C ARG A 95 12.17 5.27 13.67
N GLU A 96 11.84 5.74 12.48
CA GLU A 96 11.23 7.04 12.24
C GLU A 96 9.71 7.02 12.48
N GLY A 97 9.06 5.87 12.29
CA GLY A 97 7.61 5.80 12.30
C GLY A 97 7.05 4.42 11.97
N VAL A 98 5.75 4.41 11.73
CA VAL A 98 5.01 3.28 11.19
C VAL A 98 4.28 3.77 9.94
N LEU A 99 4.47 3.08 8.82
CA LEU A 99 3.61 3.22 7.65
C LEU A 99 2.50 2.16 7.76
N ARG A 100 1.26 2.59 7.69
CA ARG A 100 0.09 1.72 7.67
C ARG A 100 -0.61 1.84 6.33
N ILE A 101 -0.95 0.71 5.73
CA ILE A 101 -1.68 0.61 4.47
C ILE A 101 -2.95 -0.17 4.76
N VAL A 102 -4.11 0.38 4.39
CA VAL A 102 -5.41 -0.27 4.55
C VAL A 102 -6.12 -0.27 3.21
N LEU A 103 -6.54 -1.44 2.75
CA LEU A 103 -7.30 -1.56 1.51
C LEU A 103 -8.67 -0.89 1.66
N ARG A 104 -9.12 -0.24 0.60
CA ARG A 104 -10.44 0.41 0.55
C ARG A 104 -11.35 -0.38 -0.36
N SER A 105 -12.56 -0.66 0.12
CA SER A 105 -13.59 -1.19 -0.76
C SER A 105 -13.88 -0.17 -1.85
N ARG A 106 -14.08 -0.69 -3.06
CA ARG A 106 -14.47 0.07 -4.25
C ARG A 106 -15.85 0.70 -4.09
#